data_AF-A0A9W8PQB2-F1
#
_entry.id   AF-A0A9W8PQB2-F1
#
_cell.length_a   1.000
_cell.length_b   1.000
_cell.length_c   1.000
_cell.angle_alpha   90.00
_cell.angle_beta   90.00
_cell.angle_gamma   90.00
#
_symmetry.space_group_name_H-M   'P 1'
#
loop_
_entity.id
_entity.type
_entity.pdbx_description
1 polymer ?
#
loop_
_entity_poly.entity_id
_entity_poly.type
_entity_poly.pdbx_seq_one_letter_code
_entity_poly.pdbx_strand_id
1 'polypeptide(L)'
;MADPITSVPEPGHPYFPLDAVIPDYLPNTTGVFELIATFGAIVSAVIGLAVWQTTRTRKPVRPIDQFAVGWFALSCIVQLAWGPLSLLTVFGILRDWHSRHVVQVIVCTAHVYGVALYYLTNWNESRVHGVAYSRPETLYFWVYYVGFNLPWAIVPLVLLRDSWSQVSKAFAALEEKKRG
;
A
#
# COMPACT_ATOMS: atom_id res chain seq x y z
N MET A 1 7.62 57.46 1.17
CA MET A 1 8.80 56.56 1.21
C MET A 1 8.40 55.43 2.15
N ALA A 2 7.97 54.29 1.63
CA ALA A 2 7.46 53.18 2.44
C ALA A 2 8.62 52.22 2.79
N ASP A 3 8.67 51.78 4.04
CA ASP A 3 9.75 50.96 4.61
C ASP A 3 9.88 49.58 3.93
N PRO A 4 11.11 49.11 3.59
CA PRO A 4 11.34 47.84 2.90
C PRO A 4 11.57 46.65 3.85
N ILE A 5 10.93 46.62 5.03
CA ILE A 5 11.22 45.61 6.05
C ILE A 5 9.91 45.01 6.58
N THR A 6 9.36 44.00 5.88
CA THR A 6 8.55 42.87 6.41
C THR A 6 8.03 41.93 5.31
N SER A 7 8.78 41.63 4.25
CA SER A 7 8.47 40.43 3.46
C SER A 7 9.26 39.27 4.06
N VAL A 8 8.59 38.44 4.86
CA VAL A 8 9.11 37.10 5.20
C VAL A 8 9.46 36.44 3.86
N PRO A 9 10.69 35.95 3.64
CA PRO A 9 11.04 35.28 2.39
C PRO A 9 10.02 34.17 2.14
N GLU A 10 9.37 34.17 0.97
CA GLU A 10 8.51 33.05 0.62
C GLU A 10 9.33 31.76 0.69
N PRO A 11 8.78 30.67 1.25
CA PRO A 11 9.49 29.41 1.35
C PRO A 11 10.00 29.00 -0.03
N GLY A 12 11.27 28.59 -0.12
CA GLY A 12 11.88 28.16 -1.38
C GLY A 12 11.24 26.91 -1.99
N HIS A 13 10.38 26.22 -1.23
CA HIS A 13 9.66 25.02 -1.65
C HIS A 13 8.34 24.83 -0.86
N PRO A 14 7.39 24.01 -1.35
CA PRO A 14 6.10 23.79 -0.69
C PRO A 14 6.09 22.67 0.37
N TYR A 15 7.21 21.97 0.59
CA TYR A 15 7.30 20.85 1.54
C TYR A 15 7.42 21.31 2.99
N PHE A 16 6.97 20.46 3.92
CA PHE A 16 7.03 20.73 5.35
C PHE A 16 8.14 19.88 6.00
N PRO A 17 8.96 20.45 6.91
CA PRO A 17 8.90 21.81 7.41
C PRO A 17 9.42 22.85 6.38
N LEU A 18 8.85 24.07 6.41
CA LEU A 18 9.07 25.10 5.37
C LEU A 18 10.47 25.73 5.40
N ASP A 19 11.17 25.61 6.53
CA ASP A 19 12.55 26.05 6.75
C ASP A 19 13.58 24.99 6.36
N ALA A 20 13.15 23.84 5.83
CA ALA A 20 14.06 22.83 5.30
C ALA A 20 14.90 23.42 4.16
N VAL A 21 16.19 23.08 4.14
CA VAL A 21 17.06 23.41 3.01
C VAL A 21 17.00 22.24 2.03
N ILE A 22 16.34 22.44 0.90
CA ILE A 22 16.29 21.47 -0.21
C ILE A 22 17.16 22.01 -1.34
N PRO A 23 18.41 21.55 -1.48
CA PRO A 23 19.29 21.95 -2.57
C PRO A 23 18.64 21.62 -3.91
N ASP A 24 18.77 22.55 -4.87
CA ASP A 24 18.34 22.36 -6.26
C ASP A 24 16.85 21.99 -6.44
N TYR A 25 15.97 22.47 -5.56
CA TYR A 25 14.53 22.26 -5.70
C TYR A 25 14.02 22.84 -7.03
N LEU A 26 13.39 21.99 -7.84
CA LEU A 26 12.66 22.37 -9.04
C LEU A 26 11.22 21.87 -8.94
N PRO A 27 10.22 22.74 -9.14
CA PRO A 27 8.83 22.31 -9.16
C PRO A 27 8.56 21.41 -10.37
N ASN A 28 7.63 20.48 -10.22
CA ASN A 28 7.23 19.61 -11.32
C ASN A 28 6.60 20.43 -12.45
N THR A 29 7.00 20.15 -13.69
CA THR A 29 6.43 20.80 -14.88
C THR A 29 5.15 20.11 -15.35
N THR A 30 4.95 18.83 -15.00
CA THR A 30 3.75 18.06 -15.34
C THR A 30 2.59 18.39 -14.39
N GLY A 31 1.37 18.51 -14.92
CA GLY A 31 0.19 18.76 -14.11
C GLY A 31 -0.20 17.57 -13.23
N VAL A 32 -0.73 17.84 -12.03
CA VAL A 32 -1.21 16.78 -11.09
C VAL A 32 -2.25 15.87 -11.73
N PHE A 33 -3.18 16.41 -12.52
CA PHE A 33 -4.22 15.62 -13.17
C PHE A 33 -3.64 14.64 -14.19
N GLU A 34 -2.60 15.04 -14.91
CA GLU A 34 -1.91 14.18 -15.88
C GLU A 34 -1.16 13.04 -15.17
N LEU A 35 -0.50 13.34 -14.04
CA LEU A 35 0.13 12.32 -13.20
C LEU A 35 -0.89 11.31 -12.67
N ILE A 36 -2.00 11.78 -12.11
CA ILE A 36 -3.07 10.92 -11.58
C ILE A 36 -3.69 10.09 -12.70
N ALA A 37 -3.95 10.68 -13.87
CA ALA A 37 -4.50 9.98 -15.01
C ALA A 37 -3.56 8.88 -15.51
N THR A 38 -2.27 9.19 -15.65
CA THR A 38 -1.25 8.23 -16.10
C THR A 38 -1.08 7.09 -15.11
N PHE A 39 -0.95 7.40 -13.81
CA PHE A 39 -0.87 6.39 -12.75
C PHE A 39 -2.13 5.53 -12.70
N GLY A 40 -3.30 6.15 -12.74
CA GLY A 40 -4.60 5.47 -12.73
C GLY A 40 -4.79 4.54 -13.93
N ALA A 41 -4.33 4.95 -15.13
CA ALA A 41 -4.37 4.11 -16.32
C ALA A 41 -3.48 2.87 -16.18
N ILE A 42 -2.24 3.04 -15.70
CA ILE A 42 -1.31 1.92 -15.47
C ILE A 42 -1.88 0.95 -14.43
N VAL A 43 -2.34 1.47 -13.29
CA VAL A 43 -2.94 0.67 -12.22
C VAL A 43 -4.16 -0.09 -12.72
N SER A 44 -5.06 0.56 -13.44
CA SER A 44 -6.29 -0.06 -13.96
C SER A 44 -5.98 -1.16 -14.97
N ALA A 45 -5.00 -0.95 -15.86
CA ALA A 45 -4.58 -1.96 -16.82
C ALA A 45 -3.99 -3.19 -16.12
N VAL A 46 -3.13 -3.00 -15.12
CA VAL A 46 -2.48 -4.10 -14.38
C VAL A 46 -3.49 -4.88 -13.55
N ILE A 47 -4.32 -4.20 -12.76
CA ILE A 47 -5.37 -4.84 -11.96
C ILE A 47 -6.38 -5.54 -12.87
N GLY A 48 -6.84 -4.87 -13.92
CA GLY A 48 -7.81 -5.41 -14.86
C GLY A 48 -7.31 -6.69 -15.53
N LEU A 49 -6.05 -6.69 -15.98
CA LEU A 49 -5.42 -7.88 -16.55
C LEU A 49 -5.32 -9.03 -15.54
N ALA A 50 -4.87 -8.75 -14.32
CA ALA A 50 -4.72 -9.77 -13.27
C ALA A 50 -6.08 -10.37 -12.88
N VAL A 51 -7.11 -9.54 -12.69
CA VAL A 51 -8.46 -10.00 -12.36
C VAL A 51 -9.08 -10.75 -13.53
N TRP A 52 -8.89 -10.29 -14.77
CA TRP A 52 -9.35 -11.01 -15.96
C TRP A 52 -8.73 -12.40 -16.10
N GLN A 53 -7.46 -12.59 -15.71
CA GLN A 53 -6.85 -13.92 -15.68
C GLN A 53 -7.57 -14.88 -14.73
N THR A 54 -8.22 -14.38 -13.67
CA THR A 54 -9.03 -15.22 -12.76
C THR A 54 -10.28 -15.79 -13.43
N THR A 55 -10.80 -15.16 -14.49
CA THR A 55 -11.95 -15.70 -15.24
C THR A 55 -11.52 -16.75 -16.26
N ARG A 56 -10.22 -16.94 -16.46
CA ARG A 56 -9.62 -17.92 -17.37
C ARG A 56 -9.17 -19.20 -16.66
N THR A 57 -9.29 -19.28 -15.34
CA THR A 57 -8.90 -20.46 -14.57
C THR A 57 -9.90 -21.60 -14.76
N ARG A 58 -9.41 -22.84 -14.67
CA ARG A 58 -10.26 -24.05 -14.83
C ARG A 58 -11.32 -24.18 -13.74
N LYS A 59 -10.97 -23.80 -12.50
CA LYS A 59 -11.87 -23.77 -11.36
C LYS A 59 -12.29 -22.32 -11.07
N PRO A 60 -13.54 -22.07 -10.67
CA PRO A 60 -13.97 -20.74 -10.27
C PRO A 60 -13.18 -20.29 -9.03
N VAL A 61 -12.59 -19.10 -9.11
CA VAL A 61 -11.83 -18.47 -8.01
C VAL A 61 -12.81 -17.81 -7.04
N ARG A 62 -12.57 -17.94 -5.73
CA ARG A 62 -13.40 -17.30 -4.70
C ARG A 62 -13.37 -15.78 -4.86
N PRO A 63 -14.47 -15.04 -4.59
CA PRO A 63 -14.48 -13.58 -4.72
C PRO A 63 -13.38 -12.87 -3.91
N ILE A 64 -13.10 -13.36 -2.69
CA ILE A 64 -12.01 -12.82 -1.86
C ILE A 64 -10.62 -13.06 -2.48
N ASP A 65 -10.44 -14.19 -3.16
CA ASP A 65 -9.19 -14.53 -3.85
C ASP A 65 -9.04 -13.71 -5.15
N GLN A 66 -10.15 -13.41 -5.85
CA GLN A 66 -10.14 -12.49 -7.00
C GLN A 66 -9.78 -11.06 -6.58
N PHE A 67 -10.35 -10.59 -5.48
CA PHE A 67 -9.99 -9.31 -4.88
C PHE A 67 -8.51 -9.30 -4.45
N ALA A 68 -8.03 -10.36 -3.80
CA ALA A 68 -6.63 -10.51 -3.42
C ALA A 68 -5.69 -10.45 -4.64
N VAL A 69 -6.05 -11.07 -5.76
CA VAL A 69 -5.29 -10.98 -7.01
C VAL A 69 -5.14 -9.53 -7.47
N GLY A 70 -6.22 -8.75 -7.48
CA GLY A 70 -6.16 -7.33 -7.82
C GLY A 70 -5.28 -6.53 -6.85
N TRP A 71 -5.42 -6.78 -5.55
CA TRP A 71 -4.62 -6.12 -4.50
C TRP A 71 -3.12 -6.41 -4.61
N PHE A 72 -2.75 -7.68 -4.82
CA PHE A 72 -1.35 -8.06 -4.97
C PHE A 72 -0.75 -7.64 -6.31
N ALA A 73 -1.56 -7.56 -7.38
CA ALA A 73 -1.12 -6.98 -8.66
C ALA A 73 -0.81 -5.48 -8.52
N LEU A 74 -1.65 -4.72 -7.82
CA LEU A 74 -1.36 -3.34 -7.44
C LEU A 74 -0.07 -3.25 -6.60
N SER A 75 0.05 -4.11 -5.59
CA SER A 75 1.22 -4.14 -4.70
C SER A 75 2.51 -4.41 -5.46
N CYS A 76 2.46 -5.24 -6.51
CA CYS A 76 3.59 -5.56 -7.37
C CYS A 76 4.19 -4.33 -8.07
N ILE A 77 3.37 -3.39 -8.50
CA ILE A 77 3.83 -2.22 -9.26
C ILE A 77 4.23 -1.05 -8.37
N VAL A 78 3.66 -0.94 -7.17
CA VAL A 78 3.95 0.18 -6.25
C VAL A 78 5.05 -0.11 -5.23
N GLN A 79 5.47 -1.37 -5.07
CA GLN A 79 6.47 -1.75 -4.06
C GLN A 79 7.57 -2.61 -4.67
N LEU A 80 8.82 -2.16 -4.53
CA LEU A 80 9.97 -2.85 -5.10
C LEU A 80 10.30 -4.16 -4.33
N ALA A 81 10.40 -4.09 -3.00
CA ALA A 81 10.84 -5.23 -2.19
C ALA A 81 9.75 -6.32 -2.06
N TRP A 82 8.50 -5.91 -1.83
CA TRP A 82 7.36 -6.84 -1.67
C TRP A 82 6.71 -7.22 -3.01
N GLY A 83 7.09 -6.55 -4.09
CA GLY A 83 6.48 -6.76 -5.40
C GLY A 83 6.64 -8.18 -5.95
N PRO A 84 7.86 -8.77 -5.94
CA PRO A 84 8.06 -10.15 -6.38
C PRO A 84 7.25 -11.17 -5.58
N LEU A 85 7.12 -10.98 -4.26
CA LEU A 85 6.32 -11.86 -3.40
C LEU A 85 4.81 -11.67 -3.63
N SER A 86 4.37 -10.45 -3.92
CA SER A 86 2.99 -10.16 -4.30
C SER A 86 2.64 -10.86 -5.63
N LEU A 87 3.53 -10.79 -6.61
CA LEU A 87 3.38 -11.51 -7.88
C LEU A 87 3.36 -13.03 -7.69
N LEU A 88 4.22 -13.56 -6.82
CA LEU A 88 4.21 -14.97 -6.45
C LEU A 88 2.88 -15.40 -5.82
N THR A 89 2.29 -14.53 -5.00
CA THR A 89 0.96 -14.76 -4.40
C THR A 89 -0.13 -14.80 -5.47
N VAL A 90 -0.12 -13.85 -6.43
CA VAL A 90 -1.03 -13.86 -7.60
C VAL A 90 -0.89 -15.16 -8.38
N PHE A 91 0.33 -15.57 -8.71
CA PHE A 91 0.60 -16.82 -9.40
C PHE A 91 0.09 -18.04 -8.62
N GLY A 92 0.33 -18.06 -7.30
CA GLY A 92 -0.16 -19.11 -6.41
C GLY A 92 -1.68 -19.21 -6.39
N ILE A 93 -2.40 -18.08 -6.41
CA ILE A 93 -3.87 -18.07 -6.50
C ILE A 93 -4.33 -18.61 -7.86
N LEU A 94 -3.75 -18.13 -8.97
CA LEU A 94 -4.14 -18.53 -10.32
C LEU A 94 -3.85 -20.01 -10.62
N ARG A 95 -2.85 -20.61 -9.96
CA ARG A 95 -2.47 -22.01 -10.12
C ARG A 95 -3.05 -22.96 -9.07
N ASP A 96 -3.95 -22.47 -8.21
CA ASP A 96 -4.55 -23.26 -7.12
C ASP A 96 -3.49 -23.89 -6.21
N TRP A 97 -2.43 -23.14 -5.89
CA TRP A 97 -1.33 -23.63 -5.07
C TRP A 97 -1.70 -23.57 -3.59
N HIS A 98 -1.81 -24.73 -2.94
CA HIS A 98 -2.17 -24.85 -1.52
C HIS A 98 -1.27 -24.03 -0.57
N SER A 99 0.03 -23.91 -0.88
CA SER A 99 0.98 -23.15 -0.05
C SER A 99 0.95 -21.63 -0.28
N ARG A 100 0.06 -21.13 -1.16
CA ARG A 100 -0.10 -19.67 -1.42
C ARG A 100 -0.33 -18.86 -0.15
N HIS A 101 -1.01 -19.45 0.85
CA HIS A 101 -1.29 -18.80 2.12
C HIS A 101 -0.03 -18.44 2.91
N VAL A 102 1.08 -19.17 2.72
CA VAL A 102 2.37 -18.82 3.34
C VAL A 102 2.88 -17.50 2.78
N VAL A 103 2.93 -17.38 1.44
CA VAL A 103 3.41 -16.16 0.78
C VAL A 103 2.47 -14.99 1.07
N GLN A 104 1.16 -15.22 1.03
CA GLN A 104 0.14 -14.22 1.36
C GLN A 104 0.31 -13.70 2.79
N VAL A 105 0.53 -14.58 3.77
CA VAL A 105 0.75 -14.18 5.17
C VAL A 105 2.01 -13.35 5.33
N ILE A 106 3.12 -13.73 4.68
CA ILE A 106 4.38 -12.98 4.72
C ILE A 106 4.18 -11.56 4.18
N VAL A 107 3.60 -11.43 2.97
CA VAL A 107 3.41 -10.12 2.33
C VAL A 107 2.42 -9.27 3.13
N CYS A 108 1.30 -9.82 3.57
CA CYS A 108 0.34 -9.05 4.34
C CYS A 108 0.91 -8.60 5.70
N THR A 109 1.70 -9.43 6.36
CA THR A 109 2.37 -9.04 7.60
C THR A 109 3.37 -7.92 7.35
N ALA A 110 4.12 -7.99 6.24
CA ALA A 110 5.04 -6.93 5.85
C ALA A 110 4.33 -5.60 5.55
N HIS A 111 3.14 -5.62 4.94
CA HIS A 111 2.33 -4.41 4.76
C HIS A 111 1.88 -3.80 6.09
N VAL A 112 1.30 -4.61 6.97
CA VAL A 112 0.84 -4.13 8.29
C VAL A 112 2.01 -3.59 9.11
N TYR A 113 3.13 -4.30 9.12
CA TYR A 113 4.36 -3.85 9.78
C TYR A 113 4.88 -2.54 9.17
N GLY A 114 4.92 -2.44 7.84
CA GLY A 114 5.38 -1.23 7.14
C GLY A 114 4.53 -0.01 7.48
N VAL A 115 3.20 -0.15 7.47
CA VAL A 115 2.30 0.96 7.83
C VAL A 115 2.40 1.31 9.31
N ALA A 116 2.50 0.32 10.20
CA ALA A 116 2.69 0.57 11.62
C ALA A 116 4.01 1.32 11.89
N LEU A 117 5.11 0.90 11.27
CA LEU A 117 6.41 1.55 11.37
C LEU A 117 6.38 2.96 10.77
N TYR A 118 5.69 3.15 9.64
CA TYR A 118 5.52 4.46 8.99
C TYR A 118 4.85 5.48 9.93
N TYR A 119 3.71 5.10 10.53
CA TYR A 119 3.01 5.97 11.48
C TYR A 119 3.80 6.14 12.80
N LEU A 120 4.40 5.06 13.31
CA LEU A 120 5.14 5.10 14.57
C LEU A 120 6.39 5.97 14.47
N THR A 121 7.13 5.90 13.36
CA THR A 121 8.31 6.73 13.14
C THR A 121 7.94 8.20 13.08
N ASN A 122 6.91 8.56 12.31
CA ASN A 122 6.44 9.95 12.24
C ASN A 122 5.94 10.44 13.61
N TRP A 123 5.18 9.62 14.32
CA TRP A 123 4.71 9.94 15.67
C TRP A 123 5.86 10.16 16.66
N ASN A 124 6.84 9.26 16.65
CA ASN A 124 8.00 9.38 17.52
C ASN A 124 8.79 10.65 17.22
N GLU A 125 9.04 10.95 15.94
CA GLU A 125 9.75 12.18 15.56
C GLU A 125 8.99 13.43 16.01
N SER A 126 7.69 13.50 15.75
CA SER A 126 6.87 14.64 16.19
C SER A 126 6.85 14.79 17.71
N ARG A 127 7.01 13.70 18.47
CA ARG A 127 7.06 13.76 19.95
C ARG A 127 8.43 14.13 20.51
N VAL A 128 9.51 13.64 19.91
CA VAL A 128 10.88 13.84 20.41
C VAL A 128 11.46 15.16 19.89
N HIS A 129 11.28 15.44 18.60
CA HIS A 129 11.89 16.57 17.91
C HIS A 129 10.89 17.70 17.61
N GLY A 130 9.59 17.48 17.81
CA GLY A 130 8.56 18.50 17.57
C GLY A 130 8.34 18.83 16.08
N VAL A 131 8.93 18.03 15.18
CA VAL A 131 8.87 18.24 13.74
C VAL A 131 7.68 17.48 13.15
N ALA A 132 6.88 18.17 12.35
CA ALA A 132 5.94 17.52 11.45
C ALA A 132 6.58 17.43 10.06
N TYR A 133 6.32 16.33 9.34
CA TYR A 133 6.76 16.17 7.95
C TYR A 133 5.61 16.23 6.95
N SER A 134 4.38 16.17 7.44
CA SER A 134 3.19 16.34 6.61
C SER A 134 2.60 17.71 6.84
N ARG A 135 2.15 18.30 5.74
CA ARG A 135 1.44 19.57 5.71
C ARG A 135 0.10 19.46 6.46
N PRO A 136 -0.24 20.41 7.35
CA PRO A 136 -1.41 20.30 8.23
C PRO A 136 -2.74 20.43 7.49
N GLU A 137 -2.73 20.92 6.25
CA GLU A 137 -3.95 21.06 5.45
C GLU A 137 -4.62 19.70 5.21
N THR A 138 -5.96 19.71 5.20
CA THR A 138 -6.79 18.49 5.13
C THR A 138 -6.42 17.56 3.98
N LEU A 139 -6.10 18.10 2.81
CA LEU A 139 -5.72 17.31 1.65
C LEU A 139 -4.44 16.49 1.92
N TYR A 140 -3.40 17.11 2.45
CA TYR A 140 -2.10 16.45 2.61
C TYR A 140 -2.09 15.52 3.84
N PHE A 141 -2.67 15.95 4.95
CA PHE A 141 -2.70 15.13 6.15
C PHE A 141 -3.75 14.03 6.08
N TRP A 142 -5.02 14.37 5.87
CA TRP A 142 -6.09 13.38 5.98
C TRP A 142 -6.26 12.53 4.73
N VAL A 143 -6.14 13.12 3.53
CA VAL A 143 -6.32 12.33 2.30
C VAL A 143 -5.04 11.57 1.96
N TYR A 144 -3.89 12.23 1.90
CA TYR A 144 -2.66 11.57 1.45
C TYR A 144 -2.00 10.76 2.57
N TYR A 145 -1.70 11.39 3.70
CA TYR A 145 -0.98 10.72 4.78
C TYR A 145 -1.83 9.65 5.50
N VAL A 146 -3.08 9.96 5.86
CA VAL A 146 -3.98 8.97 6.48
C VAL A 146 -4.67 8.11 5.41
N GLY A 147 -5.44 8.74 4.53
CA GLY A 147 -6.36 8.06 3.61
C GLY A 147 -5.67 7.05 2.68
N PHE A 148 -4.58 7.42 1.99
CA PHE A 148 -3.91 6.50 1.07
C PHE A 148 -3.07 5.42 1.76
N ASN A 149 -2.72 5.56 3.04
CA ASN A 149 -1.99 4.52 3.77
C ASN A 149 -2.93 3.54 4.50
N LEU A 150 -4.15 3.97 4.87
CA LEU A 150 -5.11 3.12 5.60
C LEU A 150 -5.44 1.78 4.89
N PRO A 151 -5.67 1.72 3.56
CA PRO A 151 -5.95 0.46 2.91
C PRO A 151 -4.80 -0.56 3.01
N TRP A 152 -3.56 -0.09 3.17
CA TRP A 152 -2.37 -0.92 3.33
C TRP A 152 -2.28 -1.54 4.74
N ALA A 153 -3.08 -1.06 5.69
CA ALA A 153 -3.32 -1.75 6.95
C ALA A 153 -4.56 -2.66 6.85
N ILE A 154 -5.69 -2.12 6.37
CA ILE A 154 -6.98 -2.81 6.44
C ILE A 154 -7.05 -4.04 5.52
N VAL A 155 -6.68 -3.89 4.25
CA VAL A 155 -6.80 -5.00 3.27
C VAL A 155 -5.91 -6.17 3.67
N PRO A 156 -4.61 -5.97 4.00
CA PRO A 156 -3.76 -7.05 4.48
C PRO A 156 -4.29 -7.75 5.74
N LEU A 157 -4.87 -7.03 6.70
CA LEU A 157 -5.47 -7.66 7.89
C LEU A 157 -6.66 -8.56 7.56
N VAL A 158 -7.52 -8.14 6.62
CA VAL A 158 -8.65 -8.96 6.15
C VAL A 158 -8.14 -10.23 5.45
N LEU A 159 -7.13 -10.10 4.58
CA LEU A 159 -6.53 -11.22 3.85
C LEU A 159 -5.74 -12.16 4.76
N LEU A 160 -5.12 -11.65 5.83
CA LEU A 160 -4.49 -12.44 6.89
C LEU A 160 -5.51 -13.27 7.64
N ARG A 161 -6.64 -12.66 8.03
CA ARG A 161 -7.72 -13.37 8.74
C ARG A 161 -8.29 -14.50 7.89
N ASP A 162 -8.51 -14.27 6.58
CA ASP A 162 -8.98 -15.33 5.68
C ASP A 162 -7.93 -16.45 5.53
N SER A 163 -6.66 -16.11 5.29
CA SER A 163 -5.58 -17.11 5.22
C SER A 163 -5.45 -17.93 6.50
N TRP A 164 -5.49 -17.26 7.66
CA TRP A 164 -5.46 -17.91 8.97
C TRP A 164 -6.61 -18.90 9.10
N SER A 165 -7.85 -18.47 8.80
CA SER A 165 -9.02 -19.36 8.87
C SER A 165 -8.90 -20.57 7.94
N GLN A 166 -8.41 -20.39 6.71
CA GLN A 166 -8.23 -21.50 5.77
C GLN A 166 -7.19 -22.51 6.26
N VAL A 167 -6.05 -22.01 6.77
CA VAL A 167 -5.00 -22.85 7.34
C VAL A 167 -5.51 -23.61 8.57
N SER A 168 -6.20 -22.95 9.50
CA SER A 168 -6.77 -23.60 10.68
C SER A 168 -7.78 -24.70 10.33
N LYS A 169 -8.67 -24.46 9.34
CA LYS A 169 -9.63 -25.46 8.87
C LYS A 169 -8.94 -26.66 8.22
N ALA A 170 -7.89 -26.44 7.45
CA ALA A 170 -7.11 -27.52 6.84
C ALA A 170 -6.44 -28.41 7.91
N PHE A 171 -5.89 -27.83 8.97
CA PHE A 171 -5.32 -28.58 10.08
C PHE A 171 -6.38 -29.34 10.90
N ALA A 172 -7.53 -28.73 11.16
CA ALA A 172 -8.63 -29.41 11.87
C ALA A 172 -9.12 -30.64 11.10
N ALA A 173 -9.35 -30.51 9.78
CA ALA A 173 -9.75 -31.63 8.93
C ALA A 173 -8.69 -32.74 8.87
N LEU A 174 -7.40 -32.38 8.89
CA LEU A 174 -6.30 -33.34 8.95
C LEU A 174 -6.29 -34.11 10.29
N GLU A 175 -6.62 -33.44 11.40
CA GLU A 175 -6.69 -34.05 12.72
C GLU A 175 -7.87 -35.02 12.84
N GLU A 176 -9.05 -34.64 12.36
CA GLU A 176 -10.22 -35.52 12.29
C GLU A 176 -9.92 -36.80 11.50
N LYS A 177 -9.26 -36.66 10.35
CA LYS A 177 -8.83 -37.81 9.52
C LYS A 177 -7.79 -38.70 10.19
N LYS A 178 -6.99 -38.18 11.14
CA LYS A 178 -6.05 -39.00 11.92
C LYS A 178 -6.70 -39.73 13.08
N ARG A 179 -7.85 -39.22 13.56
CA ARG A 179 -8.59 -39.77 14.70
C ARG A 179 -9.61 -40.84 14.31
N GLY A 180 -10.12 -40.82 13.08
CA GLY A 180 -10.95 -41.87 12.47
C GLY A 180 -10.14 -42.88 11.70
#